data_AF-A0A956BUH0-F1
#
_entry.id   AF-A0A956BUH0-F1
#
_cell.length_a   1.000
_cell.length_b   1.000
_cell.length_c   1.000
_cell.angle_alpha   90.00
_cell.angle_beta   90.00
_cell.angle_gamma   90.00
#
_symmetry.space_group_name_H-M   'P 1'
#
loop_
_entity.id
_entity.type
_entity.pdbx_description
1 polymer ?
#
loop_
_entity_poly.entity_id
_entity_poly.type
_entity_poly.pdbx_seq_one_letter_code
_entity_poly.pdbx_strand_id
1 'polypeptide(L)'
;MNAPAQPPALREIPFNALPEATRRRLTDALGKRGASLPIYENVQGKGGVVGFAVLALLFGLALLLALAVEFGSGSSFTQGPEFIGVYAALVFLFVVSALASVGRALLLRAVPFRPGVYLFATDLVDATGPVLRIHPVGAMTNMKCVHHHTNGVYTNSLTTLHFGRKNYTFAVRGKQLAEGKLRELNTQRQAVVAAAREGAIDRLRALDVFFEARVLPVWNDPAAVPSALRDAGGTPLAGDVPKVFSRKALLSLGLAVISAVPLWFVRNQLSDEAAYRTIRNYYHASNYVNRGGNHAATVRADLLPRMALERAQQRGTVTALREFMAEFGGSPYGQAGRDAIHAHFERVKQAFLAQANTQDAQMVSFMSALLAWLEANGSPPVAVHYAPPGAGALLEVDRVLAASAGRVTGRPIAPIAPHFAPEYAASREQSVTRALQAGFGAVFPGEILELHGVHGPETLAAAAGVPSQAPSIHVAYNVRPSGATYSSDHDSADFVGIQVDFVVTMSVPGQAPYTFMVGVEPPEHFSIRRSNEPVVVPGGTAGLVYAEMARRAFDRLGASMAQTFFRPDSEAFRSATQGAGQ
;
A
#
# COMPACT_ATOMS: atom_id res chain seq x y z
N MET A 1 -5.48 -15.49 -90.02
CA MET A 1 -6.49 -15.01 -89.04
C MET A 1 -5.85 -15.07 -87.67
N ASN A 2 -5.53 -13.92 -87.07
CA ASN A 2 -4.93 -13.86 -85.73
C ASN A 2 -5.94 -14.38 -84.71
N ALA A 3 -5.51 -15.30 -83.85
CA ALA A 3 -6.33 -15.74 -82.72
C ALA A 3 -6.78 -14.51 -81.91
N PRO A 4 -8.06 -14.43 -81.50
CA PRO A 4 -8.51 -13.31 -80.67
C PRO A 4 -7.67 -13.26 -79.40
N ALA A 5 -7.07 -12.09 -79.14
CA ALA A 5 -6.28 -11.85 -77.94
C ALA A 5 -7.11 -12.25 -76.70
N GLN A 6 -6.53 -13.06 -75.82
CA GLN A 6 -7.20 -13.47 -74.58
C GLN A 6 -7.61 -12.21 -73.81
N PRO A 7 -8.89 -12.08 -73.40
CA PRO A 7 -9.33 -10.93 -72.65
C PRO A 7 -8.53 -10.83 -71.34
N PRO A 8 -8.15 -9.62 -70.90
CA PRO A 8 -7.41 -9.44 -69.66
C PRO A 8 -8.17 -10.06 -68.48
N ALA A 9 -7.44 -10.78 -67.63
CA ALA A 9 -7.98 -11.56 -66.51
C ALA A 9 -8.55 -10.69 -65.37
N LEU A 10 -8.18 -9.42 -65.31
CA LEU A 10 -8.67 -8.42 -64.37
C LEU A 10 -8.71 -7.06 -65.07
N ARG A 11 -9.79 -6.32 -64.87
CA ARG A 11 -9.94 -4.93 -65.28
C ARG A 11 -10.12 -4.06 -64.05
N GLU A 12 -9.43 -2.91 -64.00
CA GLU A 12 -9.62 -1.90 -62.96
C GLU A 12 -10.18 -0.64 -63.62
N ILE A 13 -11.45 -0.32 -63.35
CA ILE A 13 -12.17 0.78 -64.02
C ILE A 13 -12.78 1.67 -62.95
N PRO A 14 -12.44 2.98 -62.89
CA PRO A 14 -13.13 3.92 -62.01
C PRO A 14 -14.62 3.94 -62.30
N PHE A 15 -15.47 3.90 -61.27
CA PHE A 15 -16.92 3.90 -61.44
C PHE A 15 -17.40 5.09 -62.28
N ASN A 16 -16.83 6.28 -62.05
CA ASN A 16 -17.16 7.48 -62.80
C ASN A 16 -16.63 7.49 -64.25
N ALA A 17 -15.73 6.59 -64.61
CA ALA A 17 -15.26 6.43 -66.01
C ALA A 17 -16.22 5.57 -66.85
N LEU A 18 -17.23 4.95 -66.22
CA LEU A 18 -18.27 4.22 -66.93
C LEU A 18 -19.32 5.19 -67.52
N PRO A 19 -19.91 4.87 -68.68
CA PRO A 19 -21.03 5.62 -69.24
C PRO A 19 -22.18 5.78 -68.24
N GLU A 20 -22.90 6.90 -68.31
CA GLU A 20 -24.04 7.17 -67.42
C GLU A 20 -25.08 6.03 -67.40
N ALA A 21 -25.42 5.47 -68.56
CA ALA A 21 -26.34 4.34 -68.67
C ALA A 21 -25.85 3.10 -67.91
N THR A 22 -24.54 2.79 -68.00
CA THR A 22 -23.92 1.68 -67.27
C THR A 22 -23.84 1.96 -65.77
N ARG A 23 -23.49 3.20 -65.36
CA ARG A 23 -23.48 3.60 -63.94
C ARG A 23 -24.85 3.45 -63.29
N ARG A 24 -25.90 3.93 -63.98
CA ARG A 24 -27.28 3.82 -63.50
C ARG A 24 -27.73 2.36 -63.42
N ARG A 25 -27.50 1.57 -64.47
CA ARG A 25 -27.83 0.13 -64.47
C ARG A 25 -27.11 -0.63 -63.36
N LEU A 26 -25.81 -0.38 -63.17
CA LEU A 26 -25.04 -1.00 -62.09
C LEU A 26 -25.58 -0.57 -60.73
N THR A 27 -25.84 0.72 -60.52
CA THR A 27 -26.40 1.22 -59.25
C THR A 27 -27.77 0.62 -58.96
N ASP A 28 -28.64 0.52 -59.97
CA ASP A 28 -29.97 -0.09 -59.84
C ASP A 28 -29.86 -1.59 -59.57
N ALA A 29 -28.95 -2.31 -60.26
CA ALA A 29 -28.67 -3.72 -60.02
C ALA A 29 -28.19 -3.98 -58.58
N LEU A 30 -27.20 -3.22 -58.12
CA LEU A 30 -26.66 -3.31 -56.75
C LEU A 30 -27.66 -2.84 -55.69
N GLY A 31 -28.58 -1.93 -56.07
CA GLY A 31 -29.70 -1.48 -55.27
C GLY A 31 -30.93 -2.40 -55.28
N LYS A 32 -30.86 -3.53 -56.02
CA LYS A 32 -31.95 -4.50 -56.22
C LYS A 32 -33.21 -3.92 -56.89
N ARG A 33 -33.03 -2.99 -57.83
CA ARG A 33 -34.09 -2.31 -58.60
C ARG A 33 -34.02 -2.56 -60.11
N GLY A 34 -32.96 -3.20 -60.61
CA GLY A 34 -32.70 -3.41 -62.03
C GLY A 34 -33.04 -4.82 -62.56
N ALA A 35 -32.94 -5.00 -63.88
CA ALA A 35 -33.22 -6.26 -64.57
C ALA A 35 -32.13 -7.34 -64.37
N SER A 36 -30.86 -6.94 -64.26
CA SER A 36 -29.75 -7.86 -63.99
C SER A 36 -29.35 -7.73 -62.52
N LEU A 37 -29.79 -8.69 -61.71
CA LEU A 37 -29.48 -8.74 -60.28
C LEU A 37 -28.23 -9.60 -60.04
N PRO A 38 -27.41 -9.27 -59.02
CA PRO A 38 -26.27 -10.11 -58.65
C PRO A 38 -26.75 -11.46 -58.09
N ILE A 39 -26.23 -12.55 -58.64
CA ILE A 39 -26.52 -13.92 -58.20
C ILE A 39 -25.92 -14.17 -56.81
N TYR A 40 -24.67 -13.75 -56.61
CA TYR A 40 -24.02 -13.73 -55.30
C TYR A 40 -23.63 -12.31 -54.92
N GLU A 41 -23.78 -11.99 -53.65
CA GLU A 41 -23.34 -10.72 -53.08
C GLU A 41 -22.64 -10.98 -51.74
N ASN A 42 -21.49 -10.35 -51.55
CA ASN A 42 -20.79 -10.27 -50.28
C ASN A 42 -20.63 -8.78 -49.96
N VAL A 43 -21.70 -8.21 -49.42
CA VAL A 43 -21.79 -6.77 -49.13
C VAL A 43 -21.21 -6.46 -47.77
N GLN A 44 -20.45 -5.38 -47.71
CA GLN A 44 -19.89 -4.88 -46.48
C GLN A 44 -21.00 -4.18 -45.69
N GLY A 45 -21.45 -4.81 -44.62
CA GLY A 45 -22.47 -4.25 -43.74
C GLY A 45 -21.99 -3.01 -42.98
N LYS A 46 -22.95 -2.25 -42.42
CA LYS A 46 -22.67 -1.16 -41.46
C LYS A 46 -21.93 -1.64 -40.21
N GLY A 47 -21.93 -2.95 -39.95
CA GLY A 47 -21.24 -3.57 -38.81
C GLY A 47 -19.76 -3.24 -38.72
N GLY A 48 -19.08 -2.95 -39.84
CA GLY A 48 -17.68 -2.49 -39.80
C GLY A 48 -17.52 -1.12 -39.13
N VAL A 49 -18.41 -0.17 -39.41
CA VAL A 49 -18.40 1.16 -38.78
C VAL A 49 -18.69 1.03 -37.29
N VAL A 50 -19.75 0.27 -36.95
CA VAL A 50 -20.16 0.04 -35.55
C VAL A 50 -19.05 -0.69 -34.79
N GLY A 51 -18.46 -1.74 -35.36
CA GLY A 51 -17.38 -2.51 -34.74
C GLY A 51 -16.16 -1.65 -34.42
N PHE A 52 -15.68 -0.85 -35.37
CA PHE A 52 -14.56 0.06 -35.12
C PHE A 52 -14.92 1.21 -34.17
N ALA A 53 -16.16 1.70 -34.18
CA ALA A 53 -16.62 2.69 -33.21
C ALA A 53 -16.66 2.13 -31.78
N VAL A 54 -17.13 0.90 -31.60
CA VAL A 54 -17.12 0.20 -30.31
C VAL A 54 -15.68 -0.04 -29.84
N LEU A 55 -14.78 -0.47 -30.73
CA LEU A 55 -13.36 -0.62 -30.39
C LEU A 55 -12.74 0.71 -29.95
N ALA A 56 -13.02 1.81 -30.66
CA ALA A 56 -12.57 3.13 -30.25
C ALA A 56 -13.12 3.49 -28.85
N LEU A 57 -14.42 3.25 -28.58
CA LEU A 57 -14.99 3.50 -27.25
C LEU A 57 -14.29 2.69 -26.16
N LEU A 58 -14.05 1.40 -26.39
CA LEU A 58 -13.39 0.51 -25.43
C LEU A 58 -11.95 0.96 -25.12
N PHE A 59 -11.17 1.31 -26.14
CA PHE A 59 -9.80 1.81 -25.92
C PHE A 59 -9.78 3.21 -25.31
N GLY A 60 -10.76 4.05 -25.61
CA GLY A 60 -10.94 5.34 -24.94
C GLY A 60 -11.26 5.17 -23.45
N LEU A 61 -12.16 4.24 -23.10
CA LEU A 61 -12.46 3.91 -21.71
C LEU A 61 -11.24 3.32 -20.99
N ALA A 62 -10.51 2.40 -21.63
CA ALA A 62 -9.27 1.84 -21.06
C ALA A 62 -8.21 2.93 -20.82
N LEU A 63 -8.11 3.92 -21.71
CA LEU A 63 -7.23 5.08 -21.52
C LEU A 63 -7.65 5.92 -20.31
N LEU A 64 -8.95 6.20 -20.16
CA LEU A 64 -9.47 6.91 -18.98
C LEU A 64 -9.21 6.14 -17.67
N LEU A 65 -9.40 4.82 -17.68
CA LEU A 65 -9.10 3.98 -16.53
C LEU A 65 -7.61 4.01 -16.21
N ALA A 66 -6.73 3.91 -17.21
CA ALA A 66 -5.28 4.01 -17.01
C ALA A 66 -4.86 5.36 -16.42
N LEU A 67 -5.51 6.46 -16.81
CA LEU A 67 -5.28 7.78 -16.22
C LEU A 67 -5.74 7.85 -14.75
N ALA A 68 -6.83 7.15 -14.40
CA ALA A 68 -7.44 7.15 -13.08
C ALA A 68 -6.77 6.19 -12.07
N VAL A 69 -6.06 5.16 -12.52
CA VAL A 69 -5.35 4.20 -11.66
C VAL A 69 -4.46 4.95 -10.68
N GLU A 70 -4.67 4.75 -9.38
CA GLU A 70 -3.93 5.34 -8.25
C GLU A 70 -3.86 6.88 -8.22
N PHE A 71 -4.74 7.56 -8.96
CA PHE A 71 -4.75 9.02 -9.06
C PHE A 71 -5.02 9.68 -7.70
N GLY A 72 -4.11 10.56 -7.26
CA GLY A 72 -4.21 11.27 -5.98
C GLY A 72 -4.07 10.39 -4.74
N SER A 73 -3.65 9.13 -4.88
CA SER A 73 -3.48 8.23 -3.74
C SER A 73 -2.28 8.67 -2.88
N GLY A 74 -2.43 8.62 -1.54
CA GLY A 74 -1.36 9.04 -0.63
C GLY A 74 -0.10 8.17 -0.67
N SER A 75 -0.20 6.95 -1.20
CA SER A 75 0.92 6.03 -1.36
C SER A 75 1.45 5.99 -2.81
N SER A 76 0.61 5.89 -3.84
CA SER A 76 1.05 5.64 -5.23
C SER A 76 0.53 6.65 -6.25
N PHE A 77 0.69 7.94 -5.97
CA PHE A 77 0.20 8.99 -6.86
C PHE A 77 0.96 9.11 -8.19
N THR A 78 2.23 8.70 -8.28
CA THR A 78 3.00 8.72 -9.52
C THR A 78 2.98 7.36 -10.23
N GLN A 79 2.81 7.38 -11.54
CA GLN A 79 3.02 6.21 -12.39
C GLN A 79 4.46 6.21 -12.90
N GLY A 80 5.08 5.03 -12.94
CA GLY A 80 6.41 4.88 -13.51
C GLY A 80 6.44 5.07 -15.04
N PRO A 81 7.63 5.16 -15.64
CA PRO A 81 7.81 5.40 -17.08
C PRO A 81 7.24 4.28 -17.95
N GLU A 82 7.02 3.07 -17.42
CA GLU A 82 6.36 1.96 -18.12
C GLU A 82 4.95 2.29 -18.61
N PHE A 83 4.25 3.20 -17.93
CA PHE A 83 2.93 3.68 -18.36
C PHE A 83 2.98 4.49 -19.66
N ILE A 84 4.14 5.02 -20.08
CA ILE A 84 4.29 5.68 -21.38
C ILE A 84 3.96 4.69 -22.51
N GLY A 85 4.42 3.43 -22.39
CA GLY A 85 4.11 2.38 -23.35
C GLY A 85 2.62 2.02 -23.36
N VAL A 86 1.99 1.98 -22.18
CA VAL A 86 0.54 1.75 -22.04
C VAL A 86 -0.26 2.88 -22.71
N TYR A 87 0.09 4.15 -22.45
CA TYR A 87 -0.56 5.29 -23.08
C TYR A 87 -0.36 5.31 -24.58
N ALA A 88 0.85 5.04 -25.08
CA ALA A 88 1.12 4.96 -26.51
C ALA A 88 0.26 3.87 -27.18
N ALA A 89 0.19 2.67 -26.59
CA ALA A 89 -0.61 1.57 -27.13
C ALA A 89 -2.11 1.91 -27.15
N LEU A 90 -2.65 2.44 -26.04
CA LEU A 90 -4.07 2.79 -25.94
C LEU A 90 -4.47 3.94 -26.88
N VAL A 91 -3.65 5.00 -26.96
CA VAL A 91 -3.88 6.09 -27.92
C VAL A 91 -3.81 5.59 -29.36
N PHE A 92 -2.81 4.76 -29.70
CA PHE A 92 -2.71 4.16 -31.04
C PHE A 92 -3.97 3.38 -31.41
N LEU A 93 -4.40 2.47 -30.54
CA LEU A 93 -5.56 1.61 -30.78
C LEU A 93 -6.87 2.40 -30.83
N PHE A 94 -7.00 3.44 -29.99
CA PHE A 94 -8.11 4.39 -30.03
C PHE A 94 -8.18 5.11 -31.38
N VAL A 95 -7.08 5.76 -31.79
CA VAL A 95 -7.03 6.62 -32.99
C VAL A 95 -7.19 5.78 -34.26
N VAL A 96 -6.52 4.62 -34.36
CA VAL A 96 -6.63 3.77 -35.55
C VAL A 96 -8.05 3.23 -35.72
N SER A 97 -8.73 2.89 -34.63
CA SER A 97 -10.11 2.43 -34.63
C SER A 97 -11.06 3.56 -35.01
N ALA A 98 -10.87 4.76 -34.44
CA ALA A 98 -11.67 5.94 -34.79
C ALA A 98 -11.50 6.30 -36.28
N LEU A 99 -10.27 6.36 -36.79
CA LEU A 99 -9.98 6.63 -38.20
C LEU A 99 -10.51 5.52 -39.12
N ALA A 100 -10.45 4.26 -38.71
CA ALA A 100 -11.03 3.15 -39.47
C ALA A 100 -12.57 3.27 -39.55
N SER A 101 -13.22 3.64 -38.44
CA SER A 101 -14.67 3.87 -38.39
C SER A 101 -15.08 5.03 -39.31
N VAL A 102 -14.41 6.18 -39.17
CA VAL A 102 -14.67 7.38 -40.00
C VAL A 102 -14.38 7.10 -41.47
N GLY A 103 -13.21 6.53 -41.79
CA GLY A 103 -12.84 6.19 -43.17
C GLY A 103 -13.84 5.22 -43.81
N ARG A 104 -14.41 4.30 -43.01
CA ARG A 104 -15.46 3.38 -43.46
C ARG A 104 -16.79 4.08 -43.69
N ALA A 105 -17.20 4.98 -42.80
CA ALA A 105 -18.40 5.78 -42.97
C ALA A 105 -18.31 6.71 -44.20
N LEU A 106 -17.14 7.31 -44.42
CA LEU A 106 -16.87 8.12 -45.61
C LEU A 106 -16.92 7.28 -46.88
N LEU A 107 -16.33 6.08 -46.89
CA LEU A 107 -16.43 5.17 -48.02
C LEU A 107 -17.88 4.80 -48.33
N LEU A 108 -18.70 4.50 -47.31
CA LEU A 108 -20.12 4.20 -47.49
C LEU A 108 -20.92 5.38 -48.06
N ARG A 109 -20.48 6.63 -47.83
CA ARG A 109 -21.07 7.84 -48.40
C ARG A 109 -20.50 8.19 -49.78
N ALA A 110 -19.27 7.76 -50.05
CA ALA A 110 -18.52 8.10 -51.26
C ALA A 110 -18.89 7.23 -52.47
N VAL A 111 -19.68 6.17 -52.32
CA VAL A 111 -20.13 5.38 -53.47
C VAL A 111 -21.67 5.28 -53.49
N PRO A 112 -22.31 5.25 -54.67
CA PRO A 112 -23.77 5.22 -54.79
C PRO A 112 -24.36 3.82 -54.54
N PHE A 113 -23.52 2.82 -54.27
CA PHE A 113 -23.88 1.43 -54.02
C PHE A 113 -23.29 0.96 -52.69
N ARG A 114 -23.76 -0.18 -52.18
CA ARG A 114 -23.14 -0.80 -50.99
C ARG A 114 -21.77 -1.36 -51.39
N PRO A 115 -20.67 -1.01 -50.72
CA PRO A 115 -19.36 -1.60 -51.02
C PRO A 115 -19.40 -3.11 -50.84
N GLY A 116 -18.86 -3.87 -51.78
CA GLY A 116 -18.91 -5.33 -51.71
C GLY A 116 -18.42 -6.02 -52.97
N VAL A 117 -18.47 -7.34 -52.97
CA VAL A 117 -18.19 -8.17 -54.15
C VAL A 117 -19.50 -8.75 -54.66
N TYR A 118 -19.74 -8.65 -55.96
CA TYR A 118 -20.98 -9.03 -56.62
C TYR A 118 -20.68 -9.96 -57.79
N LEU A 119 -21.38 -11.09 -57.89
CA LEU A 119 -21.28 -11.99 -59.03
C LEU A 119 -22.51 -11.81 -59.92
N PHE A 120 -22.29 -11.36 -61.14
CA PHE A 120 -23.28 -11.34 -62.22
C PHE A 120 -23.07 -12.54 -63.16
N ALA A 121 -23.95 -12.69 -64.15
CA ALA A 121 -23.86 -13.76 -65.15
C ALA A 121 -22.54 -13.71 -65.94
N THR A 122 -22.07 -12.51 -66.26
CA THR A 122 -20.92 -12.25 -67.14
C THR A 122 -19.63 -11.95 -66.38
N ASP A 123 -19.72 -11.23 -65.26
CA ASP A 123 -18.54 -10.78 -64.49
C ASP A 123 -18.75 -10.89 -62.98
N LEU A 124 -17.64 -11.08 -62.26
CA LEU A 124 -17.50 -10.77 -60.85
C LEU A 124 -16.97 -9.35 -60.70
N VAL A 125 -17.68 -8.54 -59.92
CA VAL A 125 -17.37 -7.13 -59.66
C VAL A 125 -17.02 -6.96 -58.20
N ASP A 126 -15.74 -6.71 -57.91
CA ASP A 126 -15.31 -6.17 -56.62
C ASP A 126 -15.50 -4.65 -56.65
N ALA A 127 -16.62 -4.22 -56.07
CA ALA A 127 -17.06 -2.84 -55.89
C ALA A 127 -16.84 -2.41 -54.44
N THR A 128 -15.69 -2.74 -53.84
CA THR A 128 -15.36 -2.31 -52.47
C THR A 128 -14.94 -0.85 -52.34
N GLY A 129 -14.74 -0.15 -53.46
CA GLY A 129 -14.41 1.27 -53.51
C GLY A 129 -14.84 1.95 -54.81
N PRO A 130 -14.35 3.19 -55.07
CA PRO A 130 -14.72 3.95 -56.26
C PRO A 130 -14.10 3.40 -57.54
N VAL A 131 -13.07 2.54 -57.45
CA VAL A 131 -12.51 1.80 -58.59
C VAL A 131 -13.03 0.37 -58.54
N LEU A 132 -13.73 -0.02 -59.60
CA LEU A 132 -14.28 -1.35 -59.76
C LEU A 132 -13.21 -2.30 -60.26
N ARG A 133 -13.11 -3.48 -59.64
CA ARG A 133 -12.29 -4.58 -60.13
C ARG A 133 -13.18 -5.64 -60.75
N ILE A 134 -13.08 -5.82 -62.06
CA ILE A 134 -13.98 -6.67 -62.85
C ILE A 134 -13.23 -7.89 -63.35
N HIS A 135 -13.73 -9.07 -62.98
CA HIS A 135 -13.22 -10.38 -63.36
C HIS A 135 -14.24 -11.08 -64.26
N PRO A 136 -13.94 -11.34 -65.53
CA PRO A 136 -14.86 -12.06 -66.41
C PRO A 136 -15.10 -13.47 -65.89
N VAL A 137 -16.35 -13.90 -65.79
CA VAL A 137 -16.69 -15.28 -65.36
C VAL A 137 -16.09 -16.32 -66.32
N GLY A 138 -15.87 -15.96 -67.59
CA GLY A 138 -15.14 -16.80 -68.55
C GLY A 138 -13.68 -17.06 -68.18
N ALA A 139 -13.06 -16.21 -67.36
CA ALA A 139 -11.70 -16.38 -66.84
C ALA A 139 -11.64 -17.16 -65.52
N MET A 140 -12.78 -17.61 -65.01
CA MET A 140 -12.86 -18.42 -63.80
C MET A 140 -12.31 -19.82 -64.06
N THR A 141 -11.31 -20.23 -63.28
CA THR A 141 -10.64 -21.53 -63.45
C THR A 141 -11.35 -22.66 -62.71
N ASN A 142 -11.96 -22.34 -61.56
CA ASN A 142 -12.67 -23.32 -60.74
C ASN A 142 -13.76 -22.64 -59.92
N MET A 143 -14.83 -23.36 -59.63
CA MET A 143 -15.88 -22.98 -58.70
C MET A 143 -16.18 -24.16 -57.79
N LYS A 144 -16.03 -23.94 -56.48
CA LYS A 144 -16.29 -24.96 -55.46
C LYS A 144 -17.36 -24.48 -54.49
N CYS A 145 -18.41 -25.27 -54.29
CA CYS A 145 -19.40 -25.04 -53.24
C CYS A 145 -19.24 -26.10 -52.15
N VAL A 146 -18.99 -25.68 -50.91
CA VAL A 146 -18.81 -26.57 -49.75
C VAL A 146 -19.92 -26.29 -48.74
N HIS A 147 -20.64 -27.33 -48.33
CA HIS A 147 -21.62 -27.24 -47.25
C HIS A 147 -20.94 -27.56 -45.91
N HIS A 148 -21.04 -26.63 -44.96
CA HIS A 148 -20.49 -26.80 -43.62
C HIS A 148 -21.58 -27.27 -42.65
N HIS A 149 -21.18 -28.19 -41.78
CA HIS A 149 -22.00 -28.74 -40.71
C HIS A 149 -21.24 -28.63 -39.38
N THR A 150 -21.95 -28.30 -38.31
CA THR A 150 -21.44 -28.32 -36.94
C THR A 150 -22.36 -29.20 -36.12
N ASN A 151 -21.82 -30.27 -35.53
CA ASN A 151 -22.61 -31.30 -34.82
C ASN A 151 -23.73 -31.91 -35.69
N GLY A 152 -23.43 -32.18 -36.97
CA GLY A 152 -24.41 -32.68 -37.94
C GLY A 152 -25.40 -31.64 -38.47
N VAL A 153 -25.57 -30.52 -37.78
CA VAL A 153 -26.48 -29.44 -38.19
C VAL A 153 -25.82 -28.56 -39.24
N TYR A 154 -26.51 -28.34 -40.35
CA TYR A 154 -26.06 -27.42 -41.40
C TYR A 154 -25.92 -25.99 -40.86
N THR A 155 -24.78 -25.35 -41.11
CA THR A 155 -24.52 -23.97 -40.66
C THR A 155 -24.55 -22.98 -41.82
N ASN A 156 -23.76 -23.22 -42.86
CA ASN A 156 -23.69 -22.39 -44.07
C ASN A 156 -23.07 -23.15 -45.26
N SER A 157 -23.23 -22.60 -46.46
CA SER A 157 -22.53 -23.02 -47.66
C SER A 157 -21.52 -21.95 -48.05
N LEU A 158 -20.29 -22.33 -48.37
CA LEU A 158 -19.26 -21.45 -48.92
C LEU A 158 -19.07 -21.75 -50.40
N THR A 159 -19.37 -20.78 -51.26
CA THR A 159 -19.10 -20.83 -52.69
C THR A 159 -17.84 -20.03 -52.99
N THR A 160 -16.77 -20.72 -53.36
CA THR A 160 -15.47 -20.13 -53.69
C THR A 160 -15.25 -20.15 -55.20
N LEU A 161 -15.01 -18.97 -55.78
CA LEU A 161 -14.67 -18.78 -57.19
C LEU A 161 -13.16 -18.50 -57.30
N HIS A 162 -12.49 -19.21 -58.20
CA HIS A 162 -11.05 -19.10 -58.42
C HIS A 162 -10.76 -18.34 -59.72
N PHE A 163 -9.99 -17.26 -59.64
CA PHE A 163 -9.52 -16.45 -60.76
C PHE A 163 -7.99 -16.34 -60.69
N GLY A 164 -7.30 -17.35 -61.21
CA GLY A 164 -5.84 -17.43 -61.11
C GLY A 164 -5.39 -17.52 -59.65
N ARG A 165 -4.69 -16.48 -59.15
CA ARG A 165 -4.19 -16.39 -57.77
C ARG A 165 -5.19 -15.79 -56.78
N LYS A 166 -6.31 -15.24 -57.25
CA LYS A 166 -7.33 -14.61 -56.39
C LYS A 166 -8.54 -15.52 -56.24
N ASN A 167 -9.07 -15.59 -55.03
CA ASN A 167 -10.26 -16.36 -54.71
C ASN A 167 -11.31 -15.44 -54.10
N TYR A 168 -12.56 -15.58 -54.52
CA TYR A 168 -13.70 -14.86 -53.95
C TYR A 168 -14.65 -15.87 -53.31
N THR A 169 -14.96 -15.67 -52.03
CA THR A 169 -15.83 -16.59 -51.27
C THR A 169 -17.12 -15.89 -50.88
N PHE A 170 -18.24 -16.58 -51.12
CA PHE A 170 -19.58 -16.14 -50.76
C PHE A 170 -20.17 -17.12 -49.75
N ALA A 171 -20.62 -16.59 -48.61
CA ALA A 171 -21.33 -17.38 -47.61
C ALA A 171 -22.83 -17.28 -47.83
N VAL A 172 -23.49 -18.41 -48.04
CA VAL A 172 -24.94 -18.51 -48.18
C VAL A 172 -25.49 -19.31 -47.02
N ARG A 173 -26.45 -18.75 -46.28
CA ARG A 173 -27.17 -19.48 -45.22
C ARG A 173 -28.38 -20.16 -45.83
N GLY A 174 -28.39 -21.48 -45.80
CA GLY A 174 -29.47 -22.35 -46.28
C GLY A 174 -29.00 -23.19 -47.45
N LYS A 175 -29.01 -24.53 -47.29
CA LYS A 175 -28.56 -25.47 -48.31
C LYS A 175 -29.30 -25.30 -49.63
N GLN A 176 -30.64 -25.29 -49.57
CA GLN A 176 -31.50 -25.11 -50.74
C GLN A 176 -31.29 -23.76 -51.44
N LEU A 177 -31.06 -22.68 -50.68
CA LEU A 177 -30.77 -21.36 -51.23
C LEU A 177 -29.42 -21.36 -51.98
N ALA A 178 -28.40 -22.00 -51.41
CA ALA A 178 -27.09 -22.12 -52.04
C ALA A 178 -27.15 -22.93 -53.35
N GLU A 179 -27.85 -24.06 -53.34
CA GLU A 179 -28.11 -24.87 -54.54
C GLU A 179 -28.95 -24.10 -55.57
N GLY A 180 -29.92 -23.31 -55.11
CA GLY A 180 -30.71 -22.40 -55.94
C GLY A 180 -29.85 -21.37 -56.67
N LYS A 181 -28.96 -20.68 -55.97
CA LYS A 181 -28.03 -19.70 -56.55
C LYS A 181 -27.05 -20.33 -57.54
N LEU A 182 -26.60 -21.57 -57.28
CA LEU A 182 -25.75 -22.31 -58.22
C LEU A 182 -26.49 -22.63 -59.52
N ARG A 183 -27.75 -23.08 -59.42
CA ARG A 183 -28.62 -23.31 -60.58
C ARG A 183 -28.86 -22.00 -61.34
N GLU A 184 -29.18 -20.92 -60.63
CA GLU A 184 -29.40 -19.59 -61.20
C GLU A 184 -28.17 -19.11 -61.99
N LEU A 185 -26.95 -19.26 -61.44
CA LEU A 185 -25.72 -18.93 -62.15
C LEU A 185 -25.57 -19.72 -63.46
N ASN A 186 -25.81 -21.03 -63.42
CA ASN A 186 -25.73 -21.86 -64.62
C ASN A 186 -26.79 -21.48 -65.66
N THR A 187 -28.03 -21.22 -65.22
CA THR A 187 -29.13 -20.77 -66.09
C THR A 187 -28.83 -19.42 -66.74
N GLN A 188 -28.38 -18.43 -65.96
CA GLN A 188 -28.03 -17.12 -66.51
C GLN A 188 -26.83 -17.21 -67.48
N ARG A 189 -25.82 -18.05 -67.19
CA ARG A 189 -24.69 -18.29 -68.12
C ARG A 189 -25.15 -18.91 -69.44
N GLN A 190 -26.04 -19.90 -69.40
CA GLN A 190 -26.63 -20.49 -70.60
C GLN A 190 -27.43 -19.46 -71.40
N ALA A 191 -28.21 -18.61 -70.73
CA ALA A 191 -28.97 -17.55 -71.36
C ALA A 191 -28.07 -16.52 -72.08
N VAL A 192 -26.93 -16.15 -71.47
CA VAL A 192 -25.93 -15.29 -72.12
C VAL A 192 -25.36 -15.93 -73.38
N VAL A 193 -25.00 -17.22 -73.32
CA VAL A 193 -24.47 -17.96 -74.49
C VAL A 193 -25.53 -18.09 -75.59
N ALA A 194 -26.78 -18.38 -75.24
CA ALA A 194 -27.89 -18.48 -76.19
C ALA A 194 -28.15 -17.13 -76.87
N ALA A 195 -28.28 -16.05 -76.09
CA ALA A 195 -28.49 -14.71 -76.64
C ALA A 195 -27.33 -14.24 -77.54
N ALA A 196 -26.09 -14.63 -77.22
CA ALA A 196 -24.92 -14.37 -78.07
C ALA A 196 -24.97 -15.12 -79.40
N ARG A 197 -25.39 -16.39 -79.39
CA ARG A 197 -25.54 -17.21 -80.61
C ARG A 197 -26.67 -16.72 -81.51
N GLU A 198 -27.78 -16.30 -80.91
CA GLU A 198 -28.96 -15.79 -81.62
C GLU A 198 -28.78 -14.34 -82.13
N GLY A 199 -27.70 -13.65 -81.75
CA GLY A 199 -27.53 -12.23 -82.06
C GLY A 199 -28.58 -11.34 -81.39
N ALA A 200 -29.22 -11.80 -80.31
CA ALA A 200 -30.28 -11.09 -79.60
C ALA A 200 -29.69 -9.98 -78.71
N ILE A 201 -29.32 -8.85 -79.32
CA ILE A 201 -28.64 -7.72 -78.67
C ILE A 201 -29.41 -7.21 -77.43
N ASP A 202 -30.73 -7.09 -77.51
CA ASP A 202 -31.52 -6.59 -76.38
C ASP A 202 -31.53 -7.56 -75.19
N ARG A 203 -31.51 -8.88 -75.45
CA ARG A 203 -31.37 -9.89 -74.40
C ARG A 203 -29.98 -9.84 -73.76
N LEU A 204 -28.93 -9.69 -74.57
CA LEU A 204 -27.56 -9.52 -74.06
C LEU A 204 -27.44 -8.26 -73.20
N ARG A 205 -28.01 -7.14 -73.66
CA ARG A 205 -28.05 -5.88 -72.91
C ARG A 205 -28.77 -6.03 -71.57
N ALA A 206 -29.83 -6.82 -71.51
CA ALA A 206 -30.57 -7.10 -70.28
C ALA A 206 -29.79 -8.00 -69.30
N LEU A 207 -28.98 -8.94 -69.80
CA LEU A 207 -28.22 -9.88 -68.97
C LEU A 207 -26.87 -9.32 -68.50
N ASP A 208 -26.25 -8.45 -69.29
CA ASP A 208 -24.91 -7.90 -69.04
C ASP A 208 -24.96 -6.45 -68.54
N VAL A 209 -24.60 -6.25 -67.27
CA VAL A 209 -24.60 -4.92 -66.63
C VAL A 209 -23.64 -3.95 -67.32
N PHE A 210 -22.58 -4.45 -67.95
CA PHE A 210 -21.54 -3.64 -68.60
C PHE A 210 -21.63 -3.60 -70.12
N PHE A 211 -22.76 -4.00 -70.72
CA PHE A 211 -22.91 -4.12 -72.16
C PHE A 211 -22.41 -2.89 -72.95
N GLU A 212 -22.80 -1.68 -72.53
CA GLU A 212 -22.39 -0.43 -73.18
C GLU A 212 -20.92 -0.08 -72.92
N ALA A 213 -20.37 -0.47 -71.77
CA ALA A 213 -18.97 -0.20 -71.46
C ALA A 213 -18.04 -1.11 -72.28
N ARG A 214 -18.44 -2.33 -72.63
CA ARG A 214 -17.61 -3.31 -73.36
C ARG A 214 -17.17 -2.85 -74.75
N VAL A 215 -17.92 -1.95 -75.39
CA VAL A 215 -17.58 -1.40 -76.71
C VAL A 215 -16.67 -0.16 -76.62
N LEU A 216 -16.39 0.33 -75.41
CA LEU A 216 -15.57 1.52 -75.20
C LEU A 216 -14.09 1.17 -74.95
N PRO A 217 -13.16 2.06 -75.35
CA PRO A 217 -11.72 1.84 -75.14
C PRO A 217 -11.35 1.57 -73.67
N VAL A 218 -12.01 2.26 -72.72
CA VAL A 218 -11.76 2.15 -71.26
C VAL A 218 -11.94 0.74 -70.72
N TRP A 219 -12.67 -0.13 -71.42
CA TRP A 219 -12.90 -1.50 -70.98
C TRP A 219 -11.67 -2.40 -71.07
N ASN A 220 -10.81 -2.16 -72.06
CA ASN A 220 -9.64 -3.00 -72.31
C ASN A 220 -8.31 -2.23 -72.24
N ASP A 221 -8.35 -0.89 -72.26
CA ASP A 221 -7.17 -0.04 -72.20
C ASP A 221 -7.18 0.87 -70.96
N PRO A 222 -6.34 0.59 -69.95
CA PRO A 222 -6.16 1.47 -68.79
C PRO A 222 -5.71 2.90 -69.16
N ALA A 223 -5.00 3.08 -70.27
CA ALA A 223 -4.57 4.41 -70.74
C ALA A 223 -5.76 5.27 -71.21
N ALA A 224 -6.91 4.67 -71.50
CA ALA A 224 -8.13 5.37 -71.89
C ALA A 224 -8.96 5.88 -70.70
N VAL A 225 -8.55 5.63 -69.45
CA VAL A 225 -9.28 6.10 -68.25
C VAL A 225 -9.38 7.64 -68.18
N PRO A 226 -8.31 8.44 -68.43
CA PRO A 226 -8.40 9.90 -68.36
C PRO A 226 -9.31 10.52 -69.43
N SER A 227 -9.36 9.96 -70.65
CA SER A 227 -10.33 10.39 -71.66
C SER A 227 -11.74 9.99 -71.26
N ALA A 228 -11.94 8.74 -70.84
CA ALA A 228 -13.25 8.26 -70.40
C ALA A 228 -13.82 9.07 -69.22
N LEU A 229 -13.00 9.51 -68.26
CA LEU A 229 -13.45 10.39 -67.17
C LEU A 229 -13.91 11.77 -67.65
N ARG A 230 -13.30 12.30 -68.73
CA ARG A 230 -13.72 13.57 -69.35
C ARG A 230 -15.00 13.39 -70.17
N ASP A 231 -15.13 12.26 -70.84
CA ASP A 231 -16.19 11.98 -71.81
C ASP A 231 -17.45 11.35 -71.17
N ALA A 232 -17.35 10.78 -69.96
CA ALA A 232 -18.42 10.00 -69.31
C ALA A 232 -19.72 10.79 -69.04
N GLY A 233 -19.71 12.13 -69.15
CA GLY A 233 -20.87 13.00 -68.97
C GLY A 233 -21.52 12.92 -67.57
N GLY A 234 -22.42 13.86 -67.27
CA GLY A 234 -23.20 13.84 -66.03
C GLY A 234 -22.43 14.11 -64.74
N THR A 235 -23.14 14.14 -63.60
CA THR A 235 -22.54 14.40 -62.29
C THR A 235 -21.75 13.19 -61.78
N PRO A 236 -20.55 13.37 -61.20
CA PRO A 236 -19.84 12.28 -60.55
C PRO A 236 -20.67 11.75 -59.37
N LEU A 237 -20.93 10.44 -59.37
CA LEU A 237 -21.77 9.79 -58.35
C LEU A 237 -20.93 9.10 -57.28
N ALA A 238 -19.68 8.74 -57.60
CA ALA A 238 -18.70 8.29 -56.62
C ALA A 238 -17.74 9.44 -56.26
N GLY A 239 -17.50 9.67 -54.97
CA GLY A 239 -16.50 10.60 -54.45
C GLY A 239 -15.19 9.90 -54.07
N ASP A 240 -14.14 10.69 -53.90
CA ASP A 240 -12.86 10.20 -53.41
C ASP A 240 -12.83 10.09 -51.88
N VAL A 241 -12.23 9.02 -51.37
CA VAL A 241 -11.90 8.92 -49.95
C VAL A 241 -10.54 9.58 -49.71
N PRO A 242 -10.41 10.51 -48.74
CA PRO A 242 -9.13 11.15 -48.48
C PRO A 242 -8.00 10.14 -48.25
N LYS A 243 -6.86 10.33 -48.93
CA LYS A 243 -5.69 9.43 -48.84
C LYS A 243 -5.13 9.32 -47.41
N VAL A 244 -5.47 10.25 -46.52
CA VAL A 244 -5.14 10.22 -45.10
C VAL A 244 -5.60 8.90 -44.44
N PHE A 245 -6.76 8.36 -44.82
CA PHE A 245 -7.30 7.12 -44.25
C PHE A 245 -6.57 5.85 -44.71
N SER A 246 -5.84 5.90 -45.83
CA SER A 246 -4.95 4.79 -46.22
C SER A 246 -3.69 4.75 -45.36
N ARG A 247 -3.26 5.90 -44.83
CA ARG A 247 -2.11 6.05 -43.92
C ARG A 247 -2.49 6.09 -42.44
N LYS A 248 -3.71 5.67 -42.07
CA LYS A 248 -4.22 5.75 -40.70
C LYS A 248 -3.30 5.13 -39.65
N ALA A 249 -2.64 4.01 -39.94
CA ALA A 249 -1.71 3.37 -39.00
C ALA A 249 -0.49 4.25 -38.70
N LEU A 250 0.10 4.87 -39.72
CA LEU A 250 1.24 5.77 -39.56
C LEU A 250 0.85 7.04 -38.78
N LEU A 251 -0.32 7.61 -39.08
CA LEU A 251 -0.84 8.78 -38.38
C LEU A 251 -1.15 8.47 -36.91
N SER A 252 -1.76 7.32 -36.64
CA SER A 252 -2.07 6.87 -35.27
C SER A 252 -0.79 6.62 -34.48
N LEU A 253 0.24 6.05 -35.11
CA LEU A 253 1.54 5.82 -34.49
C LEU A 253 2.23 7.15 -34.14
N GLY A 254 2.25 8.10 -35.07
CA GLY A 254 2.79 9.44 -34.83
C GLY A 254 2.09 10.14 -33.66
N LEU A 255 0.76 10.11 -33.63
CA LEU A 255 -0.02 10.72 -32.54
C LEU A 255 0.21 10.02 -31.20
N ALA A 256 0.29 8.69 -31.18
CA ALA A 256 0.59 7.91 -29.99
C ALA A 256 1.96 8.28 -29.39
N VAL A 257 3.01 8.32 -30.22
CA VAL A 257 4.38 8.67 -29.78
C VAL A 257 4.44 10.11 -29.24
N ILE A 258 3.81 11.06 -29.95
CA ILE A 258 3.83 12.48 -29.56
C ILE A 258 3.05 12.74 -28.27
N SER A 259 1.93 12.04 -28.04
CA SER A 259 1.03 12.32 -26.91
C SER A 259 1.34 11.52 -25.65
N ALA A 260 1.97 10.35 -25.74
CA ALA A 260 2.16 9.48 -24.58
C ALA A 260 2.99 10.12 -23.46
N VAL A 261 4.11 10.79 -23.80
CA VAL A 261 4.97 11.45 -22.80
C VAL A 261 4.27 12.65 -22.15
N PRO A 262 3.67 13.60 -22.90
CA PRO A 262 2.88 14.68 -22.31
C PRO A 262 1.73 14.18 -21.44
N LEU A 263 0.98 13.16 -21.87
CA LEU A 263 -0.12 12.58 -21.08
C LEU A 263 0.38 12.02 -19.75
N TRP A 264 1.45 11.22 -19.78
CA TRP A 264 2.07 10.68 -18.58
C TRP A 264 2.54 11.78 -17.62
N PHE A 265 3.23 12.79 -18.15
CA PHE A 265 3.77 13.89 -17.36
C PHE A 265 2.66 14.73 -16.71
N VAL A 266 1.67 15.17 -17.49
CA VAL A 266 0.53 15.96 -17.00
C VAL A 266 -0.28 15.17 -15.99
N ARG A 267 -0.56 13.89 -16.25
CA ARG A 267 -1.26 13.03 -15.28
C ARG A 267 -0.50 12.92 -13.97
N ASN A 268 0.82 12.71 -14.01
CA ASN A 268 1.64 12.62 -12.80
C ASN A 268 1.68 13.92 -12.01
N GLN A 269 1.77 15.08 -12.68
CA GLN A 269 1.68 16.38 -12.01
C GLN A 269 0.32 16.60 -11.34
N LEU A 270 -0.78 16.34 -12.05
CA LEU A 270 -2.13 16.50 -11.50
C LEU A 270 -2.41 15.52 -10.35
N SER A 271 -1.91 14.30 -10.46
CA SER A 271 -2.04 13.27 -9.42
C SER A 271 -1.23 13.61 -8.17
N ASP A 272 -0.01 14.12 -8.33
CA ASP A 272 0.82 14.61 -7.22
C ASP A 272 0.15 15.76 -6.46
N GLU A 273 -0.39 16.75 -7.19
CA GLU A 273 -1.13 17.86 -6.58
C GLU A 273 -2.38 17.37 -5.83
N ALA A 274 -3.10 16.39 -6.39
CA ALA A 274 -4.23 15.76 -5.72
C ALA A 274 -3.80 15.01 -4.44
N ALA A 275 -2.67 14.30 -4.47
CA ALA A 275 -2.13 13.58 -3.31
C ALA A 275 -1.67 14.53 -2.21
N TYR A 276 -1.04 15.65 -2.56
CA TYR A 276 -0.67 16.69 -1.60
C TYR A 276 -1.90 17.23 -0.85
N ARG A 277 -3.00 17.47 -1.56
CA ARG A 277 -4.26 17.96 -0.95
C ARG A 277 -4.97 16.93 -0.06
N THR A 278 -4.67 15.65 -0.19
CA THR A 278 -5.26 14.56 0.63
C THR A 278 -4.40 14.16 1.82
N ILE A 279 -3.29 14.85 2.08
CA ILE A 279 -2.52 14.68 3.32
C ILE A 279 -3.41 15.09 4.51
N ARG A 280 -3.64 14.14 5.43
CA ARG A 280 -4.51 14.30 6.60
C ARG A 280 -3.88 13.82 7.91
N ASN A 281 -2.78 13.07 7.84
CA ASN A 281 -2.11 12.50 9.00
C ASN A 281 -0.61 12.31 8.71
N TYR A 282 0.15 12.03 9.78
CA TYR A 282 1.61 11.81 9.73
C TYR A 282 2.02 10.75 8.69
N TYR A 283 1.28 9.63 8.59
CA TYR A 283 1.62 8.55 7.66
C TYR A 283 1.48 8.98 6.20
N HIS A 284 0.43 9.75 5.86
CA HIS A 284 0.25 10.28 4.51
C HIS A 284 1.37 11.27 4.17
N ALA A 285 1.72 12.16 5.10
CA ALA A 285 2.80 13.13 4.90
C ALA A 285 4.15 12.42 4.71
N SER A 286 4.47 11.43 5.56
CA SER A 286 5.71 10.66 5.48
C SER A 286 5.80 9.87 4.17
N ASN A 287 4.73 9.17 3.76
CA ASN A 287 4.69 8.45 2.49
C ASN A 287 4.87 9.37 1.28
N TYR A 288 4.21 10.53 1.28
CA TYR A 288 4.33 11.53 0.22
C TYR A 288 5.77 12.03 0.08
N VAL A 289 6.43 12.33 1.20
CA VAL A 289 7.84 12.76 1.25
C VAL A 289 8.78 11.66 0.75
N ASN A 290 8.58 10.41 1.18
CA ASN A 290 9.44 9.28 0.80
C ASN A 290 9.31 8.90 -0.68
N ARG A 291 8.15 9.16 -1.30
CA ARG A 291 7.91 8.96 -2.75
C ARG A 291 8.45 10.10 -3.61
N GLY A 292 8.95 11.18 -3.01
CA GLY A 292 9.51 12.31 -3.74
C GLY A 292 8.46 13.17 -4.44
N GLY A 293 7.31 13.40 -3.81
CA GLY A 293 6.30 14.31 -4.35
C GLY A 293 6.83 15.73 -4.57
N ASN A 294 6.22 16.50 -5.47
CA ASN A 294 6.76 17.81 -5.86
C ASN A 294 6.78 18.81 -4.69
N HIS A 295 5.86 18.65 -3.72
CA HIS A 295 5.80 19.46 -2.51
C HIS A 295 6.57 18.85 -1.32
N ALA A 296 7.41 17.82 -1.55
CA ALA A 296 8.07 17.09 -0.46
C ALA A 296 8.94 17.98 0.43
N ALA A 297 9.58 19.02 -0.13
CA ALA A 297 10.37 19.97 0.66
C ALA A 297 9.50 20.73 1.67
N THR A 298 8.35 21.26 1.23
CA THR A 298 7.38 21.96 2.08
C THR A 298 6.77 21.03 3.12
N VAL A 299 6.36 19.82 2.70
CA VAL A 299 5.79 18.83 3.63
C VAL A 299 6.81 18.43 4.70
N ARG A 300 8.08 18.20 4.31
CA ARG A 300 9.15 17.82 5.24
C ARG A 300 9.50 18.94 6.22
N ALA A 301 9.50 20.19 5.78
CA ALA A 301 9.90 21.33 6.60
C ALA A 301 8.82 21.77 7.60
N ASP A 302 7.53 21.63 7.24
CA ASP A 302 6.43 22.21 8.02
C ASP A 302 5.38 21.16 8.45
N LEU A 303 4.67 20.55 7.49
CA LEU A 303 3.52 19.69 7.78
C LEU A 303 3.91 18.43 8.57
N LEU A 304 5.03 17.80 8.22
CA LEU A 304 5.47 16.55 8.85
C LEU A 304 5.85 16.75 10.33
N PRO A 305 6.72 17.72 10.70
CA PRO A 305 6.98 18.04 12.11
C PRO A 305 5.70 18.41 12.87
N ARG A 306 4.82 19.23 12.29
CA ARG A 306 3.56 19.61 12.94
C ARG A 306 2.70 18.40 13.29
N MET A 307 2.48 17.50 12.31
CA MET A 307 1.68 16.30 12.52
C MET A 307 2.36 15.30 13.47
N ALA A 308 3.69 15.26 13.49
CA ALA A 308 4.45 14.46 14.45
C ALA A 308 4.27 14.96 15.89
N LEU A 309 4.30 16.28 16.10
CA LEU A 309 4.03 16.90 17.40
C LEU A 309 2.60 16.64 17.86
N GLU A 310 1.60 16.86 16.99
CA GLU A 310 0.18 16.59 17.30
C GLU A 310 -0.01 15.12 17.73
N ARG A 311 0.64 14.17 17.04
CA ARG A 311 0.63 12.74 17.40
C ARG A 311 1.32 12.47 18.75
N ALA A 312 2.46 13.11 19.01
CA ALA A 312 3.17 12.96 20.29
C ALA A 312 2.35 13.51 21.46
N GLN A 313 1.68 14.65 21.27
CA GLN A 313 0.76 15.23 22.24
C GLN A 313 -0.46 14.34 22.50
N GLN A 314 -1.03 13.72 21.45
CA GLN A 314 -2.14 12.77 21.58
C GLN A 314 -1.77 11.52 22.38
N ARG A 315 -0.54 11.02 22.26
CA ARG A 315 -0.04 9.92 23.11
C ARG A 315 0.05 10.33 24.58
N GLY A 316 0.29 11.61 24.84
CA GLY A 316 0.29 12.17 26.19
C GLY A 316 1.52 11.83 27.03
N THR A 317 2.53 11.20 26.44
CA THR A 317 3.73 10.69 27.12
C THR A 317 4.96 11.55 26.86
N VAL A 318 5.84 11.73 27.84
CA VAL A 318 7.14 12.40 27.68
C VAL A 318 8.03 11.65 26.69
N THR A 319 7.99 10.32 26.68
CA THR A 319 8.76 9.49 25.72
C THR A 319 8.42 9.85 24.28
N ALA A 320 7.13 9.89 23.92
CA ALA A 320 6.73 10.28 22.56
C ALA A 320 7.12 11.72 22.19
N LEU A 321 7.09 12.64 23.14
CA LEU A 321 7.54 14.03 22.92
C LEU A 321 9.06 14.09 22.72
N ARG A 322 9.83 13.27 23.45
CA ARG A 322 11.28 13.16 23.26
C ARG A 322 11.65 12.51 21.93
N GLU A 323 10.92 11.47 21.50
CA GLU A 323 11.05 10.90 20.15
C GLU A 323 10.84 11.98 19.08
N PHE A 324 9.79 12.79 19.24
CA PHE A 324 9.56 13.96 18.38
C PHE A 324 10.74 14.94 18.43
N MET A 325 11.28 15.26 19.60
CA MET A 325 12.42 16.17 19.73
C MET A 325 13.72 15.61 19.12
N ALA A 326 13.93 14.29 19.17
CA ALA A 326 15.07 13.65 18.55
C ALA A 326 15.01 13.74 17.02
N GLU A 327 13.83 13.59 16.42
CA GLU A 327 13.64 13.63 14.96
C GLU A 327 13.48 15.07 14.44
N PHE A 328 12.74 15.92 15.15
CA PHE A 328 12.28 17.23 14.67
C PHE A 328 12.65 18.42 15.60
N GLY A 329 13.57 18.24 16.54
CA GLY A 329 13.95 19.28 17.51
C GLY A 329 14.54 20.55 16.88
N GLY A 330 15.09 20.45 15.68
CA GLY A 330 15.57 21.60 14.88
C GLY A 330 14.50 22.27 14.01
N SER A 331 13.26 21.76 13.98
CA SER A 331 12.15 22.36 13.23
C SER A 331 11.58 23.60 13.95
N PRO A 332 10.76 24.43 13.27
CA PRO A 332 10.03 25.53 13.92
C PRO A 332 9.14 25.10 15.10
N TYR A 333 8.79 23.81 15.16
CA TYR A 333 7.95 23.22 16.21
C TYR A 333 8.75 22.67 17.39
N GLY A 334 10.09 22.74 17.36
CA GLY A 334 10.95 22.24 18.44
C GLY A 334 10.71 22.94 19.77
N GLN A 335 10.38 24.24 19.78
CA GLN A 335 10.02 24.94 21.02
C GLN A 335 8.70 24.45 21.60
N ALA A 336 7.68 24.27 20.76
CA ALA A 336 6.39 23.74 21.21
C ALA A 336 6.51 22.31 21.77
N GLY A 337 7.43 21.49 21.24
CA GLY A 337 7.78 20.20 21.81
C GLY A 337 8.40 20.30 23.20
N ARG A 338 9.35 21.24 23.41
CA ARG A 338 9.93 21.53 24.73
C ARG A 338 8.88 22.02 25.73
N ASP A 339 8.04 22.96 25.31
CA ASP A 339 6.96 23.49 26.15
C ASP A 339 5.96 22.40 26.56
N ALA A 340 5.67 21.45 25.66
CA ALA A 340 4.81 20.30 25.97
C ALA A 340 5.46 19.32 26.96
N ILE A 341 6.77 19.08 26.86
CA ILE A 341 7.52 18.30 27.86
C ILE A 341 7.46 19.02 29.21
N HIS A 342 7.77 20.31 29.25
CA HIS A 342 7.73 21.13 30.46
C HIS A 342 6.34 21.11 31.12
N ALA A 343 5.27 21.30 30.34
CA ALA A 343 3.91 21.23 30.84
C ALA A 343 3.54 19.83 31.39
N HIS A 344 4.14 18.76 30.87
CA HIS A 344 3.96 17.43 31.45
C HIS A 344 4.68 17.31 32.80
N PHE A 345 5.93 17.75 32.90
CA PHE A 345 6.68 17.78 34.16
C PHE A 345 5.99 18.63 35.24
N GLU A 346 5.52 19.82 34.88
CA GLU A 346 4.79 20.68 35.81
C GLU A 346 3.47 20.04 36.28
N ARG A 347 2.72 19.37 35.40
CA ARG A 347 1.52 18.61 35.82
C ARG A 347 1.85 17.51 36.83
N VAL A 348 2.92 16.75 36.59
CA VAL A 348 3.35 15.67 37.51
C VAL A 348 3.87 16.24 38.82
N LYS A 349 4.61 17.36 38.77
CA LYS A 349 5.03 18.09 39.97
C LYS A 349 3.83 18.57 40.79
N GLN A 350 2.80 19.15 40.17
CA GLN A 350 1.59 19.56 40.88
C GLN A 350 0.83 18.36 41.48
N ALA A 351 0.73 17.25 40.74
CA ALA A 351 0.13 16.00 41.23
C ALA A 351 0.90 15.43 42.42
N PHE A 352 2.22 15.54 42.42
CA PHE A 352 3.07 15.21 43.56
C PHE A 352 2.79 16.13 44.75
N LEU A 353 2.84 17.46 44.57
CA LEU A 353 2.62 18.42 45.64
C LEU A 353 1.24 18.26 46.32
N ALA A 354 0.22 17.85 45.57
CA ALA A 354 -1.11 17.57 46.10
C ALA A 354 -1.16 16.36 47.05
N GLN A 355 -0.22 15.43 46.91
CA GLN A 355 -0.12 14.18 47.67
C GLN A 355 1.06 14.18 48.66
N ALA A 356 1.99 15.10 48.49
CA ALA A 356 3.25 15.16 49.23
C ALA A 356 3.04 15.52 50.70
N ASN A 357 3.93 15.02 51.56
CA ASN A 357 4.03 15.48 52.94
C ASN A 357 4.64 16.90 52.98
N THR A 358 3.79 17.91 52.89
CA THR A 358 4.21 19.33 52.83
C THR A 358 4.74 19.88 54.15
N GLN A 359 4.74 19.09 55.23
CA GLN A 359 5.37 19.49 56.51
C GLN A 359 6.90 19.49 56.41
N ASP A 360 7.48 18.71 55.49
CA ASP A 360 8.91 18.68 55.22
C ASP A 360 9.24 19.55 53.99
N ALA A 361 9.59 20.81 54.25
CA ALA A 361 9.95 21.77 53.20
C ALA A 361 11.24 21.37 52.46
N GLN A 362 12.17 20.68 53.13
CA GLN A 362 13.43 20.24 52.51
C GLN A 362 13.16 19.13 51.49
N MET A 363 12.29 18.17 51.83
CA MET A 363 11.84 17.11 50.93
C MET A 363 11.15 17.68 49.68
N VAL A 364 10.22 18.62 49.85
CA VAL A 364 9.50 19.25 48.73
C VAL A 364 10.46 20.01 47.80
N SER A 365 11.41 20.75 48.37
CA SER A 365 12.45 21.46 47.61
C SER A 365 13.34 20.48 46.85
N PHE A 366 13.76 19.39 47.50
CA PHE A 366 14.58 18.35 46.89
C PHE A 366 13.88 17.69 45.71
N MET A 367 12.62 17.25 45.88
CA MET A 367 11.87 16.60 44.82
C MET A 367 11.60 17.54 43.63
N SER A 368 11.36 18.82 43.90
CA SER A 368 11.24 19.83 42.84
C SER A 368 12.53 19.99 42.04
N ALA A 369 13.69 19.98 42.71
CA ALA A 369 14.99 20.04 42.05
C ALA A 369 15.32 18.76 41.28
N LEU A 370 14.94 17.59 41.80
CA LEU A 370 15.07 16.31 41.10
C LEU A 370 14.29 16.32 39.78
N LEU A 371 13.01 16.75 39.81
CA LEU A 371 12.19 16.84 38.60
C LEU A 371 12.76 17.81 37.57
N ALA A 372 13.21 18.99 38.00
CA ALA A 372 13.85 19.96 37.10
C ALA A 372 15.13 19.39 36.47
N TRP A 373 15.93 18.64 37.24
CA TRP A 373 17.12 17.98 36.72
C TRP A 373 16.75 16.88 35.71
N LEU A 374 15.74 16.05 36.00
CA LEU A 374 15.27 14.99 35.10
C LEU A 374 14.69 15.56 33.81
N GLU A 375 13.96 16.68 33.87
CA GLU A 375 13.48 17.39 32.70
C GLU A 375 14.63 17.83 31.80
N ALA A 376 15.65 18.48 32.38
CA ALA A 376 16.80 19.01 31.65
C ALA A 376 17.71 17.92 31.05
N ASN A 377 17.76 16.73 31.67
CA ASN A 377 18.69 15.66 31.30
C ASN A 377 18.02 14.44 30.63
N GLY A 378 16.72 14.53 30.29
CA GLY A 378 16.04 13.47 29.55
C GLY A 378 15.58 12.27 30.39
N SER A 379 15.37 12.45 31.69
CA SER A 379 14.96 11.42 32.67
C SER A 379 15.77 10.12 32.61
N PRO A 380 17.10 10.15 32.78
CA PRO A 380 17.83 8.91 32.98
C PRO A 380 17.35 8.23 34.28
N PRO A 381 17.42 6.88 34.36
CA PRO A 381 17.08 6.17 35.58
C PRO A 381 17.92 6.66 36.77
N VAL A 382 17.27 6.86 37.91
CA VAL A 382 17.91 7.24 39.16
C VAL A 382 18.44 5.98 39.85
N ALA A 383 19.75 5.95 40.07
CA ALA A 383 20.40 4.79 40.68
C ALA A 383 20.09 4.69 42.18
N VAL A 384 19.76 3.48 42.64
CA VAL A 384 19.59 3.15 44.06
C VAL A 384 20.75 2.28 44.50
N HIS A 385 21.65 2.84 45.29
CA HIS A 385 22.84 2.19 45.82
C HIS A 385 22.58 1.69 47.24
N TYR A 386 22.94 0.44 47.51
CA TYR A 386 22.82 -0.16 48.83
C TYR A 386 24.20 -0.36 49.48
N ALA A 387 24.33 0.07 50.73
CA ALA A 387 25.53 -0.16 51.54
C ALA A 387 25.21 -1.19 52.63
N PRO A 388 25.59 -2.47 52.44
CA PRO A 388 25.32 -3.53 53.41
C PRO A 388 26.12 -3.31 54.70
N PRO A 389 25.69 -3.91 55.83
CA PRO A 389 26.39 -3.82 57.09
C PRO A 389 27.81 -4.42 56.96
N GLY A 390 28.78 -3.79 57.62
CA GLY A 390 30.15 -4.30 57.64
C GLY A 390 30.21 -5.69 58.28
N ALA A 391 30.66 -6.70 57.53
CA ALA A 391 30.70 -8.10 57.96
C ALA A 391 31.41 -8.31 59.32
N GLY A 392 32.42 -7.49 59.63
CA GLY A 392 33.14 -7.54 60.91
C GLY A 392 32.29 -7.18 62.13
N ALA A 393 31.32 -6.26 61.98
CA ALA A 393 30.49 -5.81 63.11
C ALA A 393 29.50 -6.89 63.56
N LEU A 394 28.88 -7.61 62.62
CA LEU A 394 27.95 -8.69 62.93
C LEU A 394 28.65 -9.94 63.45
N LEU A 395 29.87 -10.24 62.97
CA LEU A 395 30.67 -11.34 63.50
C LEU A 395 31.08 -11.12 64.97
N GLU A 396 31.35 -9.87 65.37
CA GLU A 396 31.62 -9.54 66.77
C GLU A 396 30.38 -9.78 67.64
N VAL A 397 29.22 -9.33 67.16
CA VAL A 397 27.92 -9.56 67.81
C VAL A 397 27.67 -11.06 68.02
N ASP A 398 27.87 -11.87 66.99
CA ASP A 398 27.69 -13.33 67.07
C ASP A 398 28.63 -13.97 68.10
N ARG A 399 29.87 -13.49 68.20
CA ARG A 399 30.84 -13.98 69.20
C ARG A 399 30.38 -13.68 70.62
N VAL A 400 29.89 -12.46 70.86
CA VAL A 400 29.38 -12.04 72.17
C VAL A 400 28.11 -12.81 72.54
N LEU A 401 27.20 -13.02 71.60
CA LEU A 401 25.98 -13.80 71.80
C LEU A 401 26.28 -15.27 72.10
N ALA A 402 27.20 -15.89 71.36
CA ALA A 402 27.61 -17.27 71.59
C ALA A 402 28.22 -17.49 72.99
N ALA A 403 29.00 -16.53 73.49
CA ALA A 403 29.56 -16.58 74.84
C ALA A 403 28.51 -16.43 75.96
N SER A 404 27.35 -15.86 75.64
CA SER A 404 26.30 -15.47 76.60
C SER A 404 25.11 -16.44 76.62
N ALA A 405 24.85 -17.14 75.51
CA ALA A 405 23.68 -17.99 75.27
C ALA A 405 23.41 -19.02 76.39
N GLY A 406 24.44 -19.74 76.84
CA GLY A 406 24.31 -20.79 77.85
C GLY A 406 24.01 -20.29 79.27
N ARG A 407 24.11 -18.97 79.54
CA ARG A 407 23.87 -18.40 80.88
C ARG A 407 22.49 -17.80 81.06
N VAL A 408 21.81 -17.44 79.97
CA VAL A 408 20.58 -16.64 80.01
C VAL A 408 19.34 -17.48 79.70
N THR A 409 19.37 -18.32 78.66
CA THR A 409 18.18 -19.08 78.23
C THR A 409 18.34 -20.60 78.30
N GLY A 410 19.56 -21.09 78.53
CA GLY A 410 19.85 -22.53 78.57
C GLY A 410 19.84 -23.23 77.21
N ARG A 411 19.60 -22.49 76.12
CA ARG A 411 19.66 -22.96 74.72
C ARG A 411 20.74 -22.18 73.95
N PRO A 412 21.35 -22.75 72.90
CA PRO A 412 22.26 -22.01 72.03
C PRO A 412 21.50 -20.89 71.28
N ILE A 413 22.17 -19.77 71.01
CA ILE A 413 21.65 -18.68 70.17
C ILE A 413 22.15 -18.86 68.73
N ALA A 414 21.27 -18.79 67.75
CA ALA A 414 21.63 -18.87 66.33
C ALA A 414 22.38 -17.60 65.84
N PRO A 415 23.47 -17.72 65.05
CA PRO A 415 24.26 -16.58 64.58
C PRO A 415 23.50 -15.72 63.55
N ILE A 416 23.73 -14.41 63.57
CA ILE A 416 23.10 -13.41 62.71
C ILE A 416 23.91 -13.19 61.42
N ALA A 417 25.24 -13.06 61.53
CA ALA A 417 26.12 -12.59 60.45
C ALA A 417 26.00 -13.40 59.14
N PRO A 418 25.90 -14.75 59.15
CA PRO A 418 25.77 -15.53 57.92
C PRO A 418 24.55 -15.18 57.06
N HIS A 419 23.51 -14.60 57.66
CA HIS A 419 22.23 -14.28 56.99
C HIS A 419 22.18 -12.87 56.40
N PHE A 420 23.22 -12.07 56.63
CA PHE A 420 23.40 -10.71 56.08
C PHE A 420 24.57 -10.62 55.10
N ALA A 421 25.08 -11.76 54.63
CA ALA A 421 26.07 -11.79 53.56
C ALA A 421 25.50 -11.16 52.27
N PRO A 422 26.36 -10.58 51.40
CA PRO A 422 25.93 -9.88 50.18
C PRO A 422 24.99 -10.69 49.29
N GLU A 423 25.17 -12.02 49.23
CA GLU A 423 24.36 -12.93 48.42
C GLU A 423 22.89 -12.95 48.84
N TYR A 424 22.61 -12.77 50.14
CA TYR A 424 21.24 -12.73 50.69
C TYR A 424 20.67 -11.31 50.73
N ALA A 425 21.54 -10.29 50.75
CA ALA A 425 21.13 -8.89 50.75
C ALA A 425 20.49 -8.47 49.41
N ALA A 426 21.04 -8.93 48.28
CA ALA A 426 20.62 -8.49 46.94
C ALA A 426 19.11 -8.66 46.67
N SER A 427 18.52 -9.80 47.04
CA SER A 427 17.08 -10.04 46.84
C SER A 427 16.20 -9.09 47.65
N ARG A 428 16.62 -8.77 48.88
CA ARG A 428 15.92 -7.82 49.77
C ARG A 428 16.04 -6.40 49.24
N GLU A 429 17.24 -5.99 48.86
CA GLU A 429 17.52 -4.69 48.24
C GLU A 429 16.72 -4.50 46.95
N GLN A 430 16.64 -5.52 46.09
CA GLN A 430 15.82 -5.46 44.88
C GLN A 430 14.32 -5.30 45.22
N SER A 431 13.86 -5.92 46.31
CA SER A 431 12.47 -5.79 46.78
C SER A 431 12.20 -4.36 47.29
N VAL A 432 13.16 -3.73 47.96
CA VAL A 432 13.08 -2.32 48.36
C VAL A 432 13.03 -1.42 47.13
N THR A 433 13.92 -1.60 46.16
CA THR A 433 13.90 -0.81 44.91
C THR A 433 12.56 -0.94 44.21
N ARG A 434 11.98 -2.15 44.16
CA ARG A 434 10.64 -2.38 43.60
C ARG A 434 9.55 -1.68 44.40
N ALA A 435 9.57 -1.76 45.72
CA ALA A 435 8.62 -1.05 46.59
C ALA A 435 8.73 0.47 46.40
N LEU A 436 9.94 0.99 46.24
CA LEU A 436 10.17 2.40 45.94
C LEU A 436 9.65 2.79 44.58
N GLN A 437 9.95 2.01 43.54
CA GLN A 437 9.42 2.25 42.22
C GLN A 437 7.88 2.21 42.22
N ALA A 438 7.26 1.30 42.98
CA ALA A 438 5.82 1.23 43.12
C ALA A 438 5.23 2.47 43.82
N GLY A 439 5.86 2.91 44.91
CA GLY A 439 5.42 4.09 45.65
C GLY A 439 5.55 5.38 44.83
N PHE A 440 6.68 5.57 44.15
CA PHE A 440 6.84 6.70 43.23
C PHE A 440 5.95 6.55 41.99
N GLY A 441 5.74 5.34 41.48
CA GLY A 441 4.92 5.03 40.31
C GLY A 441 3.46 5.46 40.42
N ALA A 442 2.94 5.63 41.65
CA ALA A 442 1.60 6.15 41.90
C ALA A 442 1.45 7.64 41.53
N VAL A 443 2.56 8.37 41.46
CA VAL A 443 2.58 9.83 41.20
C VAL A 443 3.39 10.16 39.95
N PHE A 444 4.53 9.49 39.78
CA PHE A 444 5.47 9.68 38.71
C PHE A 444 5.35 8.54 37.70
N PRO A 445 4.91 8.82 36.47
CA PRO A 445 5.02 7.86 35.38
C PRO A 445 6.47 7.40 35.22
N GLY A 446 6.69 6.13 34.85
CA GLY A 446 8.04 5.57 34.68
C GLY A 446 8.90 6.32 33.66
N GLU A 447 8.29 6.99 32.68
CA GLU A 447 8.96 7.85 31.70
C GLU A 447 9.53 9.16 32.27
N ILE A 448 9.14 9.54 33.48
CA ILE A 448 9.64 10.73 34.19
C ILE A 448 10.66 10.31 35.26
N LEU A 449 10.30 9.32 36.08
CA LEU A 449 11.13 8.82 37.16
C LEU A 449 11.11 7.29 37.16
N GLU A 450 12.26 6.72 36.81
CA GLU A 450 12.55 5.30 36.91
C GLU A 450 13.69 5.11 37.91
N LEU A 451 13.56 4.15 38.80
CA LEU A 451 14.56 3.77 39.77
C LEU A 451 15.22 2.46 39.34
N HIS A 452 16.54 2.44 39.36
CA HIS A 452 17.32 1.25 39.03
C HIS A 452 18.21 0.84 40.20
N GLY A 453 18.03 -0.39 40.68
CA GLY A 453 18.84 -0.94 41.77
C GLY A 453 20.24 -1.27 41.28
N VAL A 454 21.26 -0.74 41.95
CA VAL A 454 22.67 -1.04 41.67
C VAL A 454 23.22 -1.88 42.81
N HIS A 455 23.69 -3.08 42.49
CA HIS A 455 24.27 -4.03 43.43
C HIS A 455 25.75 -4.25 43.12
N GLY A 456 26.60 -4.43 44.15
CA GLY A 456 28.02 -4.76 43.99
C GLY A 456 29.00 -3.65 44.43
N PRO A 457 30.31 -3.82 44.21
CA PRO A 457 31.37 -2.99 44.82
C PRO A 457 31.34 -1.50 44.42
N GLU A 458 30.62 -1.13 43.35
CA GLU A 458 30.37 0.26 42.96
C GLU A 458 29.59 1.05 44.02
N THR A 459 28.86 0.38 44.92
CA THR A 459 28.13 1.03 46.03
C THR A 459 29.05 1.61 47.10
N LEU A 460 30.28 1.11 47.23
CA LEU A 460 31.26 1.57 48.23
C LEU A 460 31.93 2.90 47.84
N ALA A 461 32.16 3.12 46.55
CA ALA A 461 32.68 4.41 46.04
C ALA A 461 31.63 5.53 46.16
N ALA A 462 30.36 5.18 45.96
CA ALA A 462 29.23 6.09 46.11
C ALA A 462 28.99 6.45 47.60
N ALA A 463 29.22 5.52 48.52
CA ALA A 463 29.17 5.75 49.97
C ALA A 463 30.33 6.64 50.50
N ALA A 464 31.42 6.78 49.74
CA ALA A 464 32.59 7.58 50.11
C ALA A 464 32.43 9.10 49.86
N GLY A 465 31.23 9.56 49.48
CA GLY A 465 30.94 10.99 49.29
C GLY A 465 31.50 11.59 48.01
N VAL A 466 31.82 10.77 47.00
CA VAL A 466 32.19 11.26 45.67
C VAL A 466 30.96 11.94 45.04
N PRO A 467 31.07 13.20 44.58
CA PRO A 467 29.94 13.89 43.94
C PRO A 467 29.48 13.11 42.70
N SER A 468 28.25 12.59 42.74
CA SER A 468 27.66 11.94 41.57
C SER A 468 27.29 13.00 40.53
N GLN A 469 27.53 12.70 39.25
CA GLN A 469 27.10 13.55 38.12
C GLN A 469 25.62 13.39 37.78
N ALA A 470 24.95 12.39 38.37
CA ALA A 470 23.53 12.11 38.20
C ALA A 470 22.84 11.95 39.58
N PRO A 471 21.52 12.16 39.67
CA PRO A 471 20.78 11.91 40.89
C PRO A 471 20.89 10.45 41.33
N SER A 472 20.96 10.25 42.64
CA SER A 472 21.12 8.93 43.24
C SER A 472 20.40 8.85 44.58
N ILE A 473 20.01 7.62 44.96
CA ILE A 473 19.48 7.28 46.27
C ILE A 473 20.47 6.30 46.91
N HIS A 474 20.95 6.62 48.11
CA HIS A 474 21.84 5.77 48.87
C HIS A 474 21.09 5.26 50.09
N VAL A 475 21.05 3.93 50.24
CA VAL A 475 20.41 3.26 51.37
C VAL A 475 21.49 2.52 52.13
N ALA A 476 21.95 3.11 53.24
CA ALA A 476 22.82 2.44 54.19
C ALA A 476 21.99 1.82 55.30
N TYR A 477 22.35 0.63 55.75
CA TYR A 477 21.66 -0.01 56.87
C TYR A 477 22.63 -0.68 57.84
N ASN A 478 22.35 -0.50 59.13
CA ASN A 478 23.07 -1.14 60.21
C ASN A 478 22.15 -2.13 60.93
N VAL A 479 22.69 -3.30 61.27
CA VAL A 479 21.95 -4.37 61.95
C VAL A 479 22.54 -4.56 63.33
N ARG A 480 21.71 -4.41 64.37
CA ARG A 480 22.13 -4.50 65.78
C ARG A 480 21.19 -5.43 66.56
N PRO A 481 21.68 -6.08 67.63
CA PRO A 481 20.78 -6.79 68.55
C PRO A 481 19.79 -5.83 69.20
N SER A 482 18.51 -6.20 69.20
CA SER A 482 17.45 -5.46 69.89
C SER A 482 17.39 -5.72 71.40
N GLY A 483 18.05 -6.80 71.87
CA GLY A 483 17.90 -7.32 73.23
C GLY A 483 16.70 -8.26 73.41
N ALA A 484 15.76 -8.32 72.46
CA ALA A 484 14.69 -9.31 72.47
C ALA A 484 15.22 -10.70 72.10
N THR A 485 14.64 -11.75 72.70
CA THR A 485 14.93 -13.16 72.38
C THR A 485 13.65 -13.87 71.99
N TYR A 486 13.69 -14.66 70.93
CA TYR A 486 12.58 -15.40 70.36
C TYR A 486 12.87 -16.89 70.47
N SER A 487 11.92 -17.64 70.99
CA SER A 487 11.98 -19.10 71.10
C SER A 487 10.85 -19.72 70.29
N SER A 488 11.10 -20.91 69.75
CA SER A 488 10.12 -21.73 69.04
C SER A 488 10.06 -23.09 69.72
N ASP A 489 8.85 -23.63 69.89
CA ASP A 489 8.65 -24.98 70.45
C ASP A 489 9.20 -26.08 69.52
N HIS A 490 9.49 -25.73 68.27
CA HIS A 490 9.93 -26.64 67.23
C HIS A 490 11.43 -26.54 66.91
N ASP A 491 12.18 -25.69 67.62
CA ASP A 491 13.59 -25.45 67.36
C ASP A 491 14.43 -25.57 68.65
N SER A 492 15.64 -26.12 68.52
CA SER A 492 16.56 -26.36 69.65
C SER A 492 17.41 -25.15 70.02
N ALA A 493 17.33 -24.07 69.25
CA ALA A 493 18.06 -22.83 69.45
C ALA A 493 17.09 -21.64 69.63
N ASP A 494 17.52 -20.65 70.39
CA ASP A 494 16.85 -19.35 70.47
C ASP A 494 17.40 -18.39 69.40
N PHE A 495 16.61 -17.38 69.06
CA PHE A 495 16.94 -16.37 68.07
C PHE A 495 16.96 -14.99 68.74
N VAL A 496 17.92 -14.14 68.39
CA VAL A 496 17.97 -12.77 68.90
C VAL A 496 17.21 -11.85 67.93
N GLY A 497 16.35 -11.00 68.45
CA GLY A 497 15.71 -9.97 67.66
C GLY A 497 16.73 -9.00 67.08
N ILE A 498 16.60 -8.67 65.81
CA ILE A 498 17.44 -7.66 65.16
C ILE A 498 16.69 -6.33 65.05
N GLN A 499 17.37 -5.25 65.40
CA GLN A 499 16.99 -3.88 65.03
C GLN A 499 17.77 -3.49 63.79
N VAL A 500 17.08 -2.90 62.81
CA VAL A 500 17.71 -2.40 61.58
C VAL A 500 17.52 -0.89 61.52
N ASP A 501 18.63 -0.16 61.46
CA ASP A 501 18.64 1.30 61.31
C ASP A 501 19.04 1.65 59.88
N PHE A 502 18.10 2.20 59.12
CA PHE A 502 18.30 2.67 57.77
C PHE A 502 18.64 4.16 57.76
N VAL A 503 19.63 4.54 56.96
CA VAL A 503 19.95 5.92 56.59
C VAL A 503 19.77 6.03 55.09
N VAL A 504 18.76 6.78 54.67
CA VAL A 504 18.49 7.03 53.25
C VAL A 504 18.94 8.44 52.92
N THR A 505 19.87 8.56 51.98
CA THR A 505 20.39 9.85 51.49
C THR A 505 20.13 9.94 49.99
N MET A 506 19.35 10.94 49.59
CA MET A 506 19.09 11.24 48.19
C MET A 506 19.92 12.46 47.77
N SER A 507 20.50 12.40 46.57
CA SER A 507 21.34 13.46 46.04
C SER A 507 20.89 13.88 44.64
N VAL A 508 21.00 15.18 44.36
CA VAL A 508 20.84 15.77 43.02
C VAL A 508 22.06 16.66 42.79
N PRO A 509 22.71 16.62 41.61
CA PRO A 509 23.89 17.45 41.34
C PRO A 509 23.63 18.95 41.61
N GLY A 510 24.49 19.55 42.43
CA GLY A 510 24.41 20.97 42.79
C GLY A 510 23.35 21.33 43.85
N GLN A 511 22.70 20.35 44.47
CA GLN A 511 21.73 20.54 45.54
C GLN A 511 22.20 19.92 46.86
N ALA A 512 21.67 20.42 47.98
CA ALA A 512 21.91 19.80 49.29
C ALA A 512 21.24 18.41 49.33
N PRO A 513 21.92 17.37 49.87
CA PRO A 513 21.33 16.05 49.99
C PRO A 513 20.13 16.06 50.94
N TYR A 514 19.15 15.21 50.66
CA TYR A 514 18.02 14.96 51.55
C TYR A 514 18.24 13.64 52.28
N THR A 515 18.32 13.68 53.61
CA THR A 515 18.60 12.51 54.44
C THR A 515 17.52 12.32 55.49
N PHE A 516 17.06 11.10 55.65
CA PHE A 516 16.19 10.69 56.75
C PHE A 516 16.58 9.31 57.26
N MET A 517 16.16 9.00 58.49
CA MET A 517 16.51 7.77 59.19
C MET A 517 15.26 6.99 59.54
N VAL A 518 15.33 5.67 59.43
CA VAL A 518 14.25 4.76 59.81
C VAL A 518 14.83 3.66 60.69
N GLY A 519 14.47 3.66 61.98
CA GLY A 519 14.74 2.54 62.87
C GLY A 519 13.59 1.54 62.82
N VAL A 520 13.89 0.26 62.66
CA VAL A 520 12.89 -0.82 62.71
C VAL A 520 13.27 -1.81 63.80
N GLU A 521 12.43 -1.86 64.83
CA GLU A 521 12.50 -2.86 65.89
C GLU A 521 11.87 -4.18 65.42
N PRO A 522 12.34 -5.32 65.97
CA PRO A 522 11.75 -6.61 65.63
C PRO A 522 10.33 -6.72 66.20
N PRO A 523 9.41 -7.41 65.51
CA PRO A 523 8.03 -7.53 65.94
C PRO A 523 7.92 -8.41 67.20
N GLU A 524 7.03 -8.06 68.15
CA GLU A 524 6.80 -8.86 69.36
C GLU A 524 6.55 -10.35 69.06
N HIS A 525 5.79 -10.63 67.99
CA HIS A 525 5.52 -11.98 67.50
C HIS A 525 5.52 -12.03 65.96
N PHE A 526 5.99 -13.14 65.39
CA PHE A 526 5.91 -13.42 63.96
C PHE A 526 5.85 -14.91 63.67
N SER A 527 5.36 -15.26 62.47
CA SER A 527 5.27 -16.62 61.99
C SER A 527 6.15 -16.80 60.76
N ILE A 528 6.93 -17.88 60.72
CA ILE A 528 7.66 -18.29 59.52
C ILE A 528 6.82 -19.33 58.76
N ARG A 529 6.60 -19.12 57.46
CA ARG A 529 5.96 -20.14 56.62
C ARG A 529 7.00 -21.19 56.23
N ARG A 530 6.87 -22.40 56.75
CA ARG A 530 7.62 -23.56 56.25
C ARG A 530 6.85 -24.11 55.04
N SER A 531 7.42 -24.00 53.84
CA SER A 531 6.84 -24.68 52.68
C SER A 531 6.94 -26.20 52.89
N ASN A 532 5.92 -26.94 52.49
CA ASN A 532 5.95 -28.42 52.53
C ASN A 532 6.88 -29.01 51.45
N GLU A 533 7.39 -28.19 50.53
CA GLU A 533 8.47 -28.55 49.63
C GLU A 533 9.83 -28.30 50.28
N PRO A 534 10.83 -29.18 50.08
CA PRO A 534 12.18 -29.03 50.61
C PRO A 534 12.92 -27.88 49.90
N VAL A 535 12.56 -26.66 50.24
CA VAL A 535 13.36 -25.48 49.90
C VAL A 535 14.59 -25.52 50.79
N VAL A 536 15.75 -25.81 50.19
CA VAL A 536 17.04 -25.75 50.88
C VAL A 536 17.35 -24.28 51.15
N VAL A 537 16.90 -23.77 52.30
CA VAL A 537 17.25 -22.43 52.77
C VAL A 537 18.63 -22.50 53.42
N PRO A 538 19.62 -21.73 52.95
CA PRO A 538 20.92 -21.68 53.59
C PRO A 538 20.81 -21.27 55.06
N GLY A 539 21.33 -22.14 55.95
CA GLY A 539 21.28 -21.94 57.40
C GLY A 539 19.99 -22.38 58.10
N GLY A 540 19.14 -23.19 57.46
CA GLY A 540 18.03 -23.88 58.12
C GLY A 540 16.96 -22.94 58.70
N THR A 541 16.37 -23.29 59.86
CA THR A 541 15.33 -22.46 60.49
C THR A 541 15.85 -21.06 60.87
N ALA A 542 17.12 -20.92 61.27
CA ALA A 542 17.71 -19.62 61.56
C ALA A 542 17.70 -18.70 60.35
N GLY A 543 18.01 -19.26 59.16
CA GLY A 543 17.90 -18.53 57.90
C GLY A 543 16.50 -18.01 57.64
N LEU A 544 15.46 -18.83 57.87
CA LEU A 544 14.06 -18.40 57.72
C LEU A 544 13.66 -17.32 58.72
N VAL A 545 14.08 -17.44 59.98
CA VAL A 545 13.78 -16.47 61.04
C VAL A 545 14.40 -15.11 60.74
N TYR A 546 15.71 -15.06 60.48
CA TYR A 546 16.40 -13.80 60.19
C TYR A 546 16.02 -13.23 58.83
N ALA A 547 15.68 -14.06 57.83
CA ALA A 547 15.11 -13.59 56.58
C ALA A 547 13.75 -12.92 56.78
N GLU A 548 12.87 -13.47 57.63
CA GLU A 548 11.57 -12.88 57.92
C GLU A 548 11.70 -11.57 58.72
N MET A 549 12.58 -11.51 59.73
CA MET A 549 12.86 -10.26 60.45
C MET A 549 13.43 -9.19 59.50
N ALA A 550 14.39 -9.55 58.65
CA ALA A 550 14.95 -8.63 57.67
C ALA A 550 13.89 -8.17 56.67
N ARG A 551 13.08 -9.09 56.12
CA ARG A 551 11.98 -8.78 55.19
C ARG A 551 11.03 -7.75 55.79
N ARG A 552 10.56 -7.97 57.03
CA ARG A 552 9.71 -7.00 57.74
C ARG A 552 10.38 -5.65 57.96
N ALA A 553 11.69 -5.64 58.26
CA ALA A 553 12.44 -4.41 58.40
C ALA A 553 12.48 -3.61 57.08
N PHE A 554 12.69 -4.29 55.96
CA PHE A 554 12.68 -3.69 54.62
C PHE A 554 11.25 -3.29 54.15
N ASP A 555 10.22 -4.07 54.49
CA ASP A 555 8.82 -3.69 54.25
C ASP A 555 8.47 -2.41 55.02
N ARG A 556 8.93 -2.32 56.28
CA ARG A 556 8.74 -1.13 57.12
C ARG A 556 9.53 0.07 56.58
N LEU A 557 10.73 -0.12 56.03
CA LEU A 557 11.43 0.93 55.31
C LEU A 557 10.58 1.47 54.17
N GLY A 558 10.00 0.59 53.33
CA GLY A 558 9.10 1.00 52.25
C GLY A 558 7.90 1.83 52.74
N ALA A 559 7.26 1.39 53.83
CA ALA A 559 6.15 2.13 54.45
C ALA A 559 6.58 3.48 55.04
N SER A 560 7.73 3.54 55.71
CA SER A 560 8.29 4.78 56.25
C SER A 560 8.66 5.76 55.14
N MET A 561 9.23 5.27 54.03
CA MET A 561 9.51 6.09 52.86
C MET A 561 8.22 6.66 52.26
N ALA A 562 7.16 5.85 52.15
CA ALA A 562 5.86 6.36 51.73
C ALA A 562 5.35 7.48 52.66
N GLN A 563 5.53 7.36 53.98
CA GLN A 563 5.16 8.39 54.96
C GLN A 563 6.02 9.65 54.88
N THR A 564 7.31 9.50 54.54
CA THR A 564 8.23 10.63 54.33
C THR A 564 7.80 11.46 53.13
N PHE A 565 7.48 10.81 52.00
CA PHE A 565 7.15 11.52 50.76
C PHE A 565 5.68 11.94 50.67
N PHE A 566 4.76 11.15 51.22
CA PHE A 566 3.32 11.30 50.98
C PHE A 566 2.53 11.42 52.27
N ARG A 567 1.41 12.15 52.21
CA ARG A 567 0.48 12.25 53.34
C ARG A 567 -0.23 10.90 53.55
N PRO A 568 -0.53 10.51 54.81
CA PRO A 568 -1.21 9.23 55.09
C PRO A 568 -2.57 9.05 54.41
N ASP A 569 -3.27 10.15 54.09
CA ASP A 569 -4.58 10.16 53.44
C ASP A 569 -4.51 10.14 51.90
N SER A 570 -3.31 10.26 51.32
CA SER A 570 -3.13 10.32 49.87
C SER A 570 -3.30 8.96 49.19
N GLU A 571 -3.64 8.99 47.90
CA GLU A 571 -3.69 7.77 47.08
C GLU A 571 -2.31 7.15 46.91
N ALA A 572 -1.28 7.96 46.66
CA ALA A 572 0.11 7.51 46.58
C ALA A 572 0.58 6.75 47.81
N PHE A 573 0.26 7.24 49.02
CA PHE A 573 0.57 6.55 50.27
C PHE A 573 -0.10 5.17 50.35
N ARG A 574 -1.39 5.09 49.99
CA ARG A 574 -2.13 3.82 49.98
C ARG A 574 -1.57 2.85 48.96
N SER A 575 -1.24 3.29 47.75
CA SER A 575 -0.65 2.46 46.70
C SER A 575 0.74 1.94 47.10
N ALA A 576 1.58 2.80 47.67
CA ALA A 576 2.91 2.43 48.15
C ALA A 576 2.86 1.39 49.28
N THR A 577 1.91 1.52 50.20
CA THR A 577 1.76 0.63 51.35
C THR A 577 1.06 -0.69 51.01
N GLN A 578 0.15 -0.69 50.02
CA GLN A 578 -0.48 -1.93 49.51
C GLN A 578 0.47 -2.78 48.69
N GLY A 579 1.36 -2.16 47.90
CA GLY A 579 2.39 -2.85 47.11
C GLY A 579 3.46 -3.53 47.97
N ALA A 580 3.69 -3.06 49.20
CA ALA A 580 4.62 -3.67 50.15
C ALA A 580 4.04 -4.91 50.89
N GLY A 581 2.74 -5.17 50.75
CA GLY A 581 2.04 -6.28 51.41
C GLY A 581 1.78 -7.51 50.54
N GLN A 582 2.16 -7.48 49.26
CA GLN A 582 2.15 -8.61 48.33
C GLN A 582 3.56 -9.16 48.19
#